data_AF-A0A1E3XEQ2-F1
#
_entry.id   AF-A0A1E3XEQ2-F1
#
_cell.length_a   1.000
_cell.length_b   1.000
_cell.length_c   1.000
_cell.angle_alpha   90.00
_cell.angle_beta   90.00
_cell.angle_gamma   90.00
#
_symmetry.space_group_name_H-M   'P 1'
#
loop_
_entity.id
_entity.type
_entity.pdbx_description
1 polymer ?
#
loop_
_entity_poly.entity_id
_entity_poly.type
_entity_poly.pdbx_seq_one_letter_code
_entity_poly.pdbx_strand_id
1 'polypeptide(L)'
;MTGFTRFFILKVEDISRYTGGLKIEDAIKNPPPQVTILSPEEGDAFSNRTVTLRVQIKDIGGGIGDIRIYHNGKLVESKGVYRLAKSEMIDKQIKVAKAEIGSPYQSAKRGFELRKIVWDDNDKKDFQIVNFTPLKGTVEKTYKITLINGENTISASAFNGTNTVMSAMESIKVKADIPERRPELFAIIMGNDHFKSSTVNLSFAIKDAEDFSNLINEVAAPIYKKVNIKILTNTKKTAIIKTLTAMKTKMKPEDVFIFFAATHGWTYDDIYYLYTSDFDGNLLSKQSSISSVEIMEFSKWLPALKQVFILDTCQAGGVKTAVSGLYDARISVLAKRSVCTYSQVQKPFRTQMITMKVTVYLPIS
;
A
#
# COMPACT_ATOMS: atom_id res chain seq x y z
N MET A 1 49.11 7.89 36.62
CA MET A 1 48.44 8.61 35.51
C MET A 1 48.54 7.75 34.26
N THR A 2 47.48 7.03 33.90
CA THR A 2 47.30 6.42 32.57
C THR A 2 45.80 6.13 32.43
N GLY A 3 45.05 7.15 32.01
CA GLY A 3 43.63 7.01 31.67
C GLY A 3 43.47 6.40 30.29
N PHE A 4 42.87 5.22 30.22
CA PHE A 4 42.49 4.59 28.95
C PHE A 4 41.17 5.19 28.46
N THR A 5 41.23 6.13 27.52
CA THR A 5 40.05 6.64 26.81
C THR A 5 39.61 5.58 25.80
N ARG A 6 38.52 4.88 26.11
CA ARG A 6 37.91 3.90 25.20
C ARG A 6 37.08 4.65 24.15
N PHE A 7 37.63 4.83 22.95
CA PHE A 7 36.87 5.33 21.81
C PHE A 7 35.83 4.28 21.40
N PHE A 8 34.55 4.63 21.50
CA PHE A 8 33.46 3.88 20.86
C PHE A 8 33.58 4.09 19.35
N ILE A 9 34.19 3.13 18.66
CA ILE A 9 34.12 3.04 17.20
C ILE A 9 32.71 2.54 16.88
N LEU A 10 31.82 3.45 16.48
CA LEU A 10 30.58 3.07 15.80
C LEU A 10 30.99 2.29 14.54
N LYS A 11 30.65 1.00 14.49
CA LYS A 11 30.69 0.25 13.23
C LYS A 11 29.73 0.96 12.27
N VAL A 12 30.29 1.75 11.36
CA VAL A 12 29.55 2.31 10.23
C VAL A 12 29.25 1.14 9.30
N GLU A 13 28.14 0.45 9.55
CA GLU A 13 27.56 -0.42 8.54
C GLU A 13 27.07 0.45 7.39
N ASP A 14 27.47 0.10 6.17
CA ASP A 14 26.96 0.75 4.97
C ASP A 14 25.46 0.43 4.81
N ILE A 15 24.64 1.40 5.19
CA ILE A 15 23.18 1.33 5.07
C ILE A 15 22.68 1.75 3.69
N SER A 16 23.55 2.11 2.73
CA SER A 16 23.15 2.56 1.38
C SER A 16 22.28 1.54 0.64
N ARG A 17 22.46 0.25 0.94
CA ARG A 17 21.60 -0.86 0.47
C ARG A 17 20.14 -0.74 0.89
N TYR A 18 19.86 -0.03 1.98
CA TYR A 18 18.51 0.19 2.52
C TYR A 18 17.94 1.56 2.15
N THR A 19 18.75 2.51 1.69
CA THR A 19 18.29 3.88 1.40
C THR A 19 17.76 4.06 -0.02
N GLY A 20 17.75 3.03 -0.87
CA GLY A 20 17.20 3.13 -2.23
C GLY A 20 17.89 4.21 -3.09
N GLY A 21 19.18 4.44 -2.84
CA GLY A 21 19.97 5.49 -3.49
C GLY A 21 19.81 6.89 -2.88
N LEU A 22 19.12 7.05 -1.75
CA LEU A 22 19.07 8.32 -1.00
C LEU A 22 20.37 8.52 -0.22
N LYS A 23 20.98 9.69 -0.43
CA LYS A 23 22.15 10.15 0.31
C LYS A 23 21.72 11.13 1.41
N ILE A 24 22.39 11.10 2.56
CA ILE A 24 22.08 12.02 3.68
C ILE A 24 22.24 13.48 3.23
N GLU A 25 23.22 13.75 2.37
CA GLU A 25 23.46 15.06 1.79
C GLU A 25 22.28 15.56 0.97
N ASP A 26 21.57 14.67 0.27
CA ASP A 26 20.39 15.03 -0.52
C ASP A 26 19.18 15.36 0.37
N ALA A 27 19.06 14.67 1.51
CA ALA A 27 18.05 14.95 2.52
C ALA A 27 18.29 16.30 3.22
N ILE A 28 19.56 16.65 3.48
CA ILE A 28 19.94 17.94 4.06
C ILE A 28 19.70 19.08 3.06
N LYS A 29 20.02 18.88 1.78
CA LYS A 29 19.79 19.88 0.72
C LYS A 29 18.31 20.13 0.42
N ASN A 30 17.47 19.12 0.63
CA ASN A 30 16.03 19.20 0.37
C ASN A 30 15.26 18.89 1.67
N PRO A 31 15.26 19.81 2.64
CA PRO A 31 14.60 19.57 3.92
C PRO A 31 13.09 19.35 3.73
N PRO A 32 12.45 18.55 4.60
CA PRO A 32 11.00 18.36 4.56
C PRO A 32 10.28 19.66 4.95
N PRO A 33 9.07 19.92 4.41
CA PRO A 33 8.29 21.08 4.79
C PRO A 33 7.80 21.00 6.24
N GLN A 34 7.39 22.14 6.79
CA GLN A 34 6.68 22.19 8.08
C GLN A 34 5.17 22.06 7.84
N VAL A 35 4.49 21.24 8.64
CA VAL A 35 3.05 21.03 8.57
C VAL A 35 2.41 21.46 9.88
N THR A 36 1.31 22.21 9.79
CA THR A 36 0.51 22.63 10.95
C THR A 36 -0.96 22.38 10.64
N ILE A 37 -1.68 21.79 11.59
CA ILE A 37 -3.14 21.67 11.51
C ILE A 37 -3.74 22.96 12.07
N LEU A 38 -4.50 23.68 11.24
CA LEU A 38 -5.15 24.96 11.61
C LEU A 38 -6.54 24.75 12.21
N SER A 39 -7.23 23.69 11.81
CA SER A 39 -8.49 23.24 12.43
C SER A 39 -8.81 21.82 11.96
N PRO A 40 -9.50 20.99 12.75
CA PRO A 40 -9.95 21.26 14.12
C PRO A 40 -8.78 21.35 15.12
N GLU A 41 -9.06 21.77 16.35
CA GLU A 41 -8.08 21.84 17.44
C GLU A 41 -8.10 20.55 18.29
N GLU A 42 -7.04 20.33 19.06
CA GLU A 42 -6.95 19.19 20.00
C GLU A 42 -8.11 19.23 21.00
N GLY A 43 -8.82 18.11 21.13
CA GLY A 43 -9.93 17.97 22.06
C GLY A 43 -11.28 18.46 21.55
N ASP A 44 -11.35 19.02 20.33
CA ASP A 44 -12.63 19.44 19.73
C ASP A 44 -13.65 18.29 19.69
N ALA A 45 -14.91 18.64 19.93
CA ALA A 45 -16.02 17.69 19.92
C ALA A 45 -17.05 18.03 18.83
N PHE A 46 -17.51 17.01 18.11
CA PHE A 46 -18.44 17.15 16.98
C PHE A 46 -19.65 16.23 17.13
N SER A 47 -20.84 16.75 16.85
CA SER A 47 -22.07 15.94 16.69
C SER A 47 -22.35 15.58 15.22
N ASN A 48 -21.50 16.04 14.29
CA ASN A 48 -21.60 15.76 12.86
C ASN A 48 -20.61 14.67 12.45
N ARG A 49 -20.99 13.87 11.44
CA ARG A 49 -20.10 12.83 10.88
C ARG A 49 -18.96 13.38 10.05
N THR A 50 -19.02 14.62 9.58
CA THR A 50 -18.01 15.18 8.69
C THR A 50 -17.43 16.44 9.31
N VAL A 51 -16.10 16.52 9.34
CA VAL A 51 -15.35 17.71 9.76
C VAL A 51 -14.47 18.19 8.63
N THR A 52 -14.24 19.50 8.60
CA THR A 52 -13.34 20.16 7.66
C THR A 52 -11.96 20.32 8.29
N LEU A 53 -11.00 19.54 7.83
CA LEU A 53 -9.60 19.66 8.21
C LEU A 53 -8.94 20.76 7.37
N ARG A 54 -8.35 21.77 8.01
CA ARG A 54 -7.51 22.78 7.38
C ARG A 54 -6.07 22.59 7.82
N VAL A 55 -5.17 22.51 6.85
CA VAL A 55 -3.73 22.35 7.10
C VAL A 55 -2.95 23.42 6.37
N GLN A 56 -1.90 23.92 7.02
CA GLN A 56 -0.90 24.78 6.43
C GLN A 56 0.39 23.99 6.25
N ILE A 57 0.98 24.08 5.06
CA ILE A 57 2.26 23.48 4.73
C ILE A 57 3.20 24.59 4.29
N LYS A 58 4.32 24.73 4.99
CA LYS A 58 5.34 25.75 4.72
C LYS A 58 6.61 25.10 4.19
N ASP A 59 6.98 25.46 2.97
CA ASP A 59 8.26 25.12 2.36
C ASP A 59 9.41 25.83 3.10
N ILE A 60 10.43 25.06 3.48
CA ILE A 60 11.66 25.56 4.12
C ILE A 60 12.90 25.38 3.24
N GLY A 61 12.72 25.24 1.93
CA GLY A 61 13.79 25.24 0.92
C GLY A 61 13.87 23.96 0.09
N GLY A 62 13.20 22.88 0.50
CA GLY A 62 13.16 21.61 -0.22
C GLY A 62 11.99 21.45 -1.18
N GLY A 63 11.05 22.39 -1.21
CA GLY A 63 9.78 22.26 -1.92
C GLY A 63 8.78 21.37 -1.18
N ILE A 64 7.55 21.32 -1.69
CA ILE A 64 6.45 20.51 -1.14
C ILE A 64 6.05 19.44 -2.16
N GLY A 65 6.20 18.19 -1.75
CA GLY A 65 5.83 16.97 -2.48
C GLY A 65 4.41 16.51 -2.20
N ASP A 66 4.23 15.20 -1.99
CA ASP A 66 2.92 14.64 -1.61
C ASP A 66 2.51 15.15 -0.22
N ILE A 67 1.26 15.61 -0.11
CA ILE A 67 0.64 15.94 1.17
C ILE A 67 -0.25 14.76 1.54
N ARG A 68 -0.08 14.21 2.73
CA ARG A 68 -0.75 13.00 3.19
C ARG A 68 -1.57 13.28 4.45
N ILE A 69 -2.83 12.92 4.41
CA ILE A 69 -3.75 13.02 5.54
C ILE A 69 -4.12 11.61 6.01
N TYR A 70 -4.05 11.42 7.32
CA TYR A 70 -4.37 10.15 7.96
C TYR A 70 -5.55 10.31 8.91
N HIS A 71 -6.39 9.28 8.97
CA HIS A 71 -7.46 9.17 9.94
C HIS A 71 -7.36 7.81 10.62
N ASN A 72 -7.20 7.82 11.94
CA ASN A 72 -6.96 6.62 12.77
C ASN A 72 -5.83 5.74 12.22
N GLY A 73 -4.76 6.39 11.76
CA GLY A 73 -3.58 5.73 11.21
C GLY A 73 -3.70 5.28 9.77
N LYS A 74 -4.86 5.38 9.10
CA LYS A 74 -4.98 5.05 7.67
C LYS A 74 -4.78 6.29 6.81
N LEU A 75 -4.01 6.19 5.72
CA LEU A 75 -3.95 7.23 4.69
C LEU A 75 -5.31 7.37 3.99
N VAL A 76 -5.96 8.52 4.15
CA VAL A 76 -7.30 8.80 3.59
C VAL A 76 -7.25 9.78 2.41
N GLU A 77 -6.29 10.71 2.39
CA GLU A 77 -6.14 11.67 1.31
C GLU A 77 -4.67 11.87 0.95
N SER A 78 -4.37 11.84 -0.35
CA SER A 78 -3.10 12.30 -0.92
C SER A 78 -3.23 12.53 -2.42
N LYS A 79 -2.29 13.27 -3.02
CA LYS A 79 -2.27 13.46 -4.47
C LYS A 79 -1.75 12.24 -5.24
N GLY A 80 -1.32 11.18 -4.54
CA GLY A 80 -0.77 9.97 -5.15
C GLY A 80 0.54 10.25 -5.88
N VAL A 81 1.46 11.00 -5.25
CA VAL A 81 2.77 11.30 -5.83
C VAL A 81 3.77 10.24 -5.39
N TYR A 82 4.36 9.57 -6.38
CA TYR A 82 5.28 8.46 -6.21
C TYR A 82 6.63 8.76 -6.84
N ARG A 83 7.70 8.39 -6.14
CA ARG A 83 9.08 8.41 -6.66
C ARG A 83 9.36 7.05 -7.27
N LEU A 84 9.30 6.97 -8.60
CA LEU A 84 9.47 5.73 -9.35
C LEU A 84 10.78 5.77 -10.13
N ALA A 85 11.37 4.61 -10.38
CA ALA A 85 12.55 4.50 -11.23
C ALA A 85 12.20 4.97 -12.65
N LYS A 86 13.08 5.76 -13.27
CA LYS A 86 12.98 6.07 -14.69
C LYS A 86 13.12 4.76 -15.45
N SER A 87 12.10 4.43 -16.21
CA SER A 87 12.05 3.17 -16.93
C SER A 87 11.94 3.47 -18.42
N GLU A 88 12.67 2.71 -19.24
CA GLU A 88 12.59 2.76 -20.71
C GLU A 88 11.27 2.11 -21.17
N MET A 89 10.14 2.70 -20.75
CA MET A 89 8.83 2.06 -20.64
C MET A 89 7.91 2.17 -21.86
N ILE A 90 8.41 2.59 -23.04
CA ILE A 90 7.48 2.83 -24.15
C ILE A 90 7.27 1.62 -25.07
N ASP A 91 8.20 0.65 -25.23
CA ASP A 91 7.99 -0.39 -26.28
C ASP A 91 8.54 -1.82 -26.03
N LYS A 92 9.08 -2.17 -24.86
CA LYS A 92 9.66 -3.53 -24.66
C LYS A 92 8.71 -4.50 -23.94
N GLN A 93 8.28 -5.56 -24.64
CA GLN A 93 7.67 -6.73 -24.03
C GLN A 93 8.74 -7.54 -23.27
N ILE A 94 8.63 -7.62 -21.93
CA ILE A 94 9.49 -8.50 -21.13
C ILE A 94 8.74 -9.81 -20.89
N LYS A 95 9.19 -10.88 -21.54
CA LYS A 95 8.67 -12.24 -21.32
C LYS A 95 9.29 -12.85 -20.07
N VAL A 96 8.49 -13.62 -19.32
CA VAL A 96 8.90 -14.36 -18.09
C VAL A 96 10.26 -15.08 -18.24
N ALA A 97 10.52 -15.70 -19.41
CA ALA A 97 11.74 -16.47 -19.65
C ALA A 97 13.05 -15.65 -19.77
N LYS A 98 12.98 -14.32 -19.87
CA LYS A 98 14.14 -13.42 -20.01
C LYS A 98 14.33 -12.48 -18.82
N ALA A 99 13.46 -12.55 -17.82
CA ALA A 99 13.53 -11.66 -16.67
C ALA A 99 14.51 -12.24 -15.64
N GLU A 100 15.77 -11.80 -15.68
CA GLU A 100 16.63 -11.89 -14.51
C GLU A 100 15.98 -11.09 -13.37
N ILE A 101 16.10 -11.59 -12.14
CA ILE A 101 15.68 -10.85 -10.95
C ILE A 101 16.53 -9.57 -10.91
N GLY A 102 15.92 -8.46 -11.32
CA GLY A 102 16.58 -7.16 -11.32
C GLY A 102 17.02 -6.84 -9.90
N SER A 103 18.33 -6.83 -9.69
CA SER A 103 18.91 -6.36 -8.43
C SER A 103 18.46 -4.90 -8.22
N PRO A 104 18.04 -4.48 -7.01
CA PRO A 104 17.59 -3.10 -6.72
C PRO A 104 18.58 -2.01 -7.17
N TYR A 105 19.84 -2.37 -7.40
CA TYR A 105 20.86 -1.48 -7.93
C TYR A 105 20.64 -1.03 -9.39
N GLN A 106 19.83 -1.76 -10.18
CA GLN A 106 19.53 -1.39 -11.57
C GLN A 106 18.54 -0.22 -11.68
N SER A 107 17.63 -0.01 -10.72
CA SER A 107 16.75 1.17 -10.68
C SER A 107 17.54 2.43 -10.28
N ALA A 108 18.42 2.32 -9.29
CA ALA A 108 19.26 3.43 -8.83
C ALA A 108 20.16 4.04 -9.93
N LYS A 109 20.70 3.23 -10.86
CA LYS A 109 21.52 3.71 -11.98
C LYS A 109 20.73 4.50 -13.04
N ARG A 110 19.43 4.22 -13.21
CA ARG A 110 18.57 4.89 -14.20
C ARG A 110 18.00 6.22 -13.70
N GLY A 111 18.12 6.49 -12.40
CA GLY A 111 17.54 7.66 -11.76
C GLY A 111 16.04 7.51 -11.50
N PHE A 112 15.46 8.52 -10.85
CA PHE A 112 14.06 8.51 -10.42
C PHE A 112 13.31 9.71 -11.01
N GLU A 113 11.99 9.56 -11.10
CA GLU A 113 11.07 10.63 -11.49
C GLU A 113 9.82 10.63 -10.59
N LEU A 114 9.23 11.81 -10.45
CA LEU A 114 7.99 11.98 -9.70
C LEU A 114 6.80 11.83 -10.63
N ARG A 115 6.01 10.82 -10.31
CA ARG A 115 4.80 10.46 -11.03
C ARG A 115 3.61 10.67 -10.12
N LYS A 116 2.68 11.51 -10.55
CA LYS A 116 1.37 11.64 -9.92
C LYS A 116 0.42 10.65 -10.58
N ILE A 117 -0.32 9.92 -9.77
CA ILE A 117 -1.39 9.05 -10.25
C ILE A 117 -2.72 9.78 -10.17
N VAL A 118 -3.42 9.79 -11.30
CA VAL A 118 -4.76 10.35 -11.42
C VAL A 118 -5.74 9.21 -11.63
N TRP A 119 -6.74 9.13 -10.75
CA TRP A 119 -7.89 8.25 -10.90
C TRP A 119 -9.02 9.05 -11.55
N ASP A 120 -9.55 8.55 -12.66
CA ASP A 120 -10.70 9.16 -13.34
C ASP A 120 -12.00 8.49 -12.85
N ASP A 121 -12.76 9.21 -12.03
CA ASP A 121 -14.07 8.80 -11.52
C ASP A 121 -15.09 8.52 -12.64
N ASN A 122 -14.92 9.15 -13.81
CA ASN A 122 -15.85 9.06 -14.93
C ASN A 122 -15.50 7.93 -15.92
N ASP A 123 -14.22 7.64 -16.16
CA ASP A 123 -13.80 6.70 -17.22
C ASP A 123 -13.15 5.39 -16.75
N LYS A 124 -13.25 5.04 -15.45
CA LYS A 124 -13.21 3.67 -14.87
C LYS A 124 -12.29 2.61 -15.54
N LYS A 125 -11.11 2.98 -16.06
CA LYS A 125 -10.33 2.03 -16.87
C LYS A 125 -8.83 2.00 -16.58
N ASP A 126 -8.20 3.11 -16.18
CA ASP A 126 -6.76 3.08 -15.93
C ASP A 126 -6.24 4.22 -15.06
N PHE A 127 -5.06 4.04 -14.47
CA PHE A 127 -4.35 5.07 -13.74
C PHE A 127 -3.47 5.87 -14.69
N GLN A 128 -3.71 7.17 -14.80
CA GLN A 128 -2.83 8.03 -15.59
C GLN A 128 -1.65 8.51 -14.76
N ILE A 129 -0.46 8.32 -15.31
CA ILE A 129 0.80 8.76 -14.72
C ILE A 129 1.18 10.09 -15.36
N VAL A 130 1.14 11.17 -14.58
CA VAL A 130 1.53 12.52 -15.03
C VAL A 130 2.74 13.02 -14.26
N ASN A 131 3.52 13.89 -14.88
CA ASN A 131 4.65 14.52 -14.18
C ASN A 131 4.14 15.42 -13.06
N PHE A 132 4.80 15.37 -11.91
CA PHE A 132 4.49 16.21 -10.76
C PHE A 132 5.53 17.33 -10.61
N THR A 133 5.03 18.57 -10.48
CA THR A 133 5.86 19.72 -10.14
C THR A 133 5.66 20.07 -8.66
N PRO A 134 6.74 20.13 -7.87
CA PRO A 134 6.66 20.51 -6.45
C PRO A 134 6.09 21.90 -6.23
N LEU A 135 5.32 22.05 -5.14
CA LEU A 135 4.85 23.37 -4.71
C LEU A 135 5.97 24.09 -3.93
N LYS A 136 5.86 25.41 -3.79
CA LYS A 136 6.80 26.27 -3.06
C LYS A 136 6.05 27.26 -2.18
N GLY A 137 6.73 27.80 -1.19
CA GLY A 137 6.18 28.78 -0.26
C GLY A 137 5.21 28.16 0.75
N THR A 138 4.23 28.94 1.20
CA THR A 138 3.19 28.47 2.12
C THR A 138 1.93 28.13 1.35
N VAL A 139 1.40 26.93 1.57
CA VAL A 139 0.15 26.47 0.96
C VAL A 139 -0.83 26.04 2.03
N GLU A 140 -2.08 26.45 1.90
CA GLU A 140 -3.17 25.96 2.72
C GLU A 140 -4.03 24.99 1.93
N LYS A 141 -4.44 23.91 2.58
CA LYS A 141 -5.30 22.87 2.01
C LYS A 141 -6.41 22.53 2.97
N THR A 142 -7.54 22.14 2.38
CA THR A 142 -8.75 21.77 3.09
C THR A 142 -9.20 20.39 2.65
N TYR A 143 -9.53 19.54 3.62
CA TYR A 143 -9.96 18.16 3.41
C TYR A 143 -11.22 17.87 4.21
N LYS A 144 -12.11 17.03 3.69
CA LYS A 144 -13.31 16.58 4.40
C LYS A 144 -13.04 15.20 5.00
N ILE A 145 -13.08 15.11 6.32
CA ILE A 145 -12.83 13.85 7.05
C ILE A 145 -14.14 13.35 7.63
N THR A 146 -14.44 12.06 7.41
CA THR A 146 -15.64 11.42 7.95
C THR A 146 -15.28 10.71 9.26
N LEU A 147 -15.75 11.25 10.39
CA LEU A 147 -15.50 10.74 11.74
C LEU A 147 -16.29 9.47 12.05
N ILE A 148 -15.74 8.66 12.96
CA ILE A 148 -16.41 7.53 13.61
C ILE A 148 -16.81 7.90 15.04
N ASN A 149 -17.77 7.21 15.64
CA ASN A 149 -18.13 7.46 17.05
C ASN A 149 -16.90 7.33 17.96
N GLY A 150 -16.78 8.22 18.93
CA GLY A 150 -15.69 8.22 19.91
C GLY A 150 -14.49 9.06 19.48
N GLU A 151 -13.29 8.62 19.89
CA GLU A 151 -12.04 9.31 19.59
C GLU A 151 -11.59 9.08 18.14
N ASN A 152 -11.18 10.16 17.48
CA ASN A 152 -10.64 10.15 16.13
C ASN A 152 -9.29 10.87 16.12
N THR A 153 -8.25 10.16 15.74
CA THR A 153 -6.93 10.77 15.51
C THR A 153 -6.82 11.20 14.05
N ILE A 154 -6.60 12.48 13.82
CA ILE A 154 -6.38 13.06 12.49
C ILE A 154 -4.93 13.54 12.43
N SER A 155 -4.21 13.10 11.40
CA SER A 155 -2.80 13.46 11.25
C SER A 155 -2.51 13.99 9.85
N ALA A 156 -1.54 14.87 9.74
CA ALA A 156 -1.07 15.42 8.47
C ALA A 156 0.46 15.36 8.39
N SER A 157 0.96 15.01 7.21
CA SER A 157 2.38 15.12 6.88
C SER A 157 2.56 15.52 5.42
N ALA A 158 3.74 16.00 5.07
CA ALA A 158 4.07 16.31 3.69
C ALA A 158 5.51 15.91 3.38
N PHE A 159 5.75 15.47 2.15
CA PHE A 159 7.10 15.22 1.67
C PHE A 159 7.76 16.51 1.16
N ASN A 160 9.09 16.52 1.13
CA ASN A 160 9.85 17.49 0.36
C ASN A 160 9.54 17.38 -1.15
N GLY A 161 9.98 18.36 -1.93
CA GLY A 161 9.68 18.43 -3.36
C GLY A 161 10.21 17.25 -4.17
N THR A 162 11.23 16.54 -3.69
CA THR A 162 11.75 15.33 -4.35
C THR A 162 11.07 14.04 -3.89
N ASN A 163 10.07 14.14 -3.00
CA ASN A 163 9.33 13.04 -2.42
C ASN A 163 10.22 11.98 -1.75
N THR A 164 11.30 12.43 -1.09
CA THR A 164 12.32 11.58 -0.45
C THR A 164 12.29 11.65 1.06
N VAL A 165 11.98 12.82 1.63
CA VAL A 165 11.95 13.06 3.08
C VAL A 165 10.57 13.56 3.47
N MET A 166 9.94 12.90 4.45
CA MET A 166 8.65 13.29 5.00
C MET A 166 8.84 14.18 6.23
N SER A 167 7.96 15.16 6.40
CA SER A 167 7.89 15.98 7.61
C SER A 167 7.59 15.15 8.84
N ALA A 168 7.82 15.75 10.02
CA ALA A 168 7.14 15.29 11.23
C ALA A 168 5.62 15.23 10.99
N MET A 169 4.97 14.27 11.63
CA MET A 169 3.53 14.07 11.52
C MET A 169 2.84 14.89 12.59
N GLU A 170 2.15 15.96 12.17
CA GLU A 170 1.28 16.72 13.05
C GLU A 170 0.01 15.89 13.31
N SER A 171 -0.38 15.72 14.56
CA SER A 171 -1.54 14.90 14.92
C SER A 171 -2.38 15.60 15.97
N ILE A 172 -3.69 15.49 15.80
CA ILE A 172 -4.69 15.91 16.78
C ILE A 172 -5.68 14.80 17.06
N LYS A 173 -6.30 14.83 18.23
CA LYS A 173 -7.43 13.99 18.60
C LYS A 173 -8.68 14.83 18.74
N VAL A 174 -9.74 14.38 18.10
CA VAL A 174 -11.08 14.96 18.20
C VAL A 174 -12.08 13.90 18.61
N LYS A 175 -13.17 14.32 19.26
CA LYS A 175 -14.25 13.41 19.68
C LYS A 175 -15.47 13.60 18.79
N ALA A 176 -16.09 12.51 18.37
CA ALA A 176 -17.38 12.54 17.69
C ALA A 176 -18.45 11.87 18.55
N ASP A 177 -19.46 12.64 18.92
CA ASP A 177 -20.67 12.15 19.58
C ASP A 177 -21.77 11.92 18.53
N ILE A 178 -21.64 10.80 17.83
CA ILE A 178 -22.55 10.35 16.77
C ILE A 178 -23.04 8.94 17.09
N PRO A 179 -24.20 8.49 16.59
CA PRO A 179 -24.69 7.15 16.89
C PRO A 179 -23.66 6.05 16.58
N GLU A 180 -23.41 5.18 17.56
CA GLU A 180 -22.54 4.02 17.39
C GLU A 180 -23.12 3.07 16.33
N ARG A 181 -22.24 2.50 15.52
CA ARG A 181 -22.61 1.57 14.45
C ARG A 181 -21.83 0.28 14.61
N ARG A 182 -22.56 -0.84 14.67
CA ARG A 182 -21.94 -2.16 14.55
C ARG A 182 -21.36 -2.33 13.13
N PRO A 183 -20.06 -2.65 12.99
CA PRO A 183 -19.40 -2.69 11.70
C PRO A 183 -19.85 -3.89 10.86
N GLU A 184 -19.76 -3.74 9.54
CA GLU A 184 -19.83 -4.82 8.57
C GLU A 184 -18.43 -5.19 8.08
N LEU A 185 -18.25 -6.45 7.67
CA LEU A 185 -17.03 -6.91 7.04
C LEU A 185 -17.26 -7.03 5.53
N PHE A 186 -16.33 -6.51 4.75
CA PHE A 186 -16.29 -6.64 3.30
C PHE A 186 -15.02 -7.38 2.92
N ALA A 187 -15.14 -8.41 2.08
CA ALA A 187 -13.97 -9.14 1.61
C ALA A 187 -14.04 -9.41 0.10
N ILE A 188 -12.95 -9.09 -0.61
CA ILE A 188 -12.69 -9.60 -1.96
C ILE A 188 -11.61 -10.66 -1.84
N ILE A 189 -11.93 -11.86 -2.28
CA ILE A 189 -11.06 -13.03 -2.17
C ILE A 189 -10.83 -13.56 -3.58
N MET A 190 -9.61 -13.42 -4.06
CA MET A 190 -9.21 -13.73 -5.43
C MET A 190 -8.35 -14.98 -5.46
N GLY A 191 -8.64 -15.88 -6.40
CA GLY A 191 -7.84 -17.07 -6.69
C GLY A 191 -7.73 -17.31 -8.19
N ASN A 192 -6.53 -17.27 -8.74
CA ASN A 192 -6.31 -17.49 -10.17
C ASN A 192 -5.40 -18.70 -10.42
N ASP A 193 -5.99 -19.78 -10.94
CA ASP A 193 -5.27 -20.97 -11.39
C ASP A 193 -5.03 -20.96 -12.90
N HIS A 194 -5.99 -20.44 -13.67
CA HIS A 194 -5.93 -20.41 -15.12
C HIS A 194 -5.64 -19.01 -15.65
N PHE A 195 -4.63 -18.95 -16.51
CA PHE A 195 -4.18 -17.73 -17.18
C PHE A 195 -4.29 -17.88 -18.70
N LYS A 196 -4.27 -16.75 -19.41
CA LYS A 196 -4.29 -16.71 -20.88
C LYS A 196 -3.14 -17.50 -21.48
N SER A 197 -1.96 -17.46 -20.85
CA SER A 197 -0.88 -18.41 -21.15
C SER A 197 -0.97 -19.63 -20.24
N SER A 198 -1.27 -20.80 -20.79
CA SER A 198 -1.37 -22.05 -20.03
C SER A 198 -0.06 -22.49 -19.38
N THR A 199 1.08 -22.01 -19.87
CA THR A 199 2.43 -22.29 -19.33
C THR A 199 2.65 -21.73 -17.93
N VAL A 200 1.79 -20.83 -17.46
CA VAL A 200 1.86 -20.21 -16.13
C VAL A 200 0.65 -20.57 -15.27
N ASN A 201 -0.08 -21.64 -15.57
CA ASN A 201 -1.17 -22.08 -14.70
C ASN A 201 -0.69 -22.49 -13.30
N LEU A 202 -1.51 -22.23 -12.29
CA LEU A 202 -1.37 -22.72 -10.92
C LEU A 202 -2.40 -23.84 -10.67
N SER A 203 -2.33 -24.49 -9.51
CA SER A 203 -3.18 -25.65 -9.18
C SER A 203 -3.98 -25.52 -7.89
N PHE A 204 -3.74 -24.48 -7.08
CA PHE A 204 -4.27 -24.39 -5.72
C PHE A 204 -4.80 -23.01 -5.36
N ALA A 205 -4.66 -22.01 -6.23
CA ALA A 205 -5.03 -20.63 -5.92
C ALA A 205 -6.54 -20.46 -5.72
N ILE A 206 -7.37 -21.18 -6.50
CA ILE A 206 -8.83 -21.17 -6.30
C ILE A 206 -9.18 -21.84 -4.97
N LYS A 207 -8.56 -22.99 -4.68
CA LYS A 207 -8.78 -23.71 -3.43
C LYS A 207 -8.41 -22.86 -2.20
N ASP A 208 -7.26 -22.18 -2.25
CA ASP A 208 -6.81 -21.28 -1.17
C ASP A 208 -7.81 -20.14 -0.95
N ALA A 209 -8.36 -19.57 -2.03
CA ALA A 209 -9.41 -18.55 -1.95
C ALA A 209 -10.71 -19.08 -1.33
N GLU A 210 -11.16 -20.27 -1.72
CA GLU A 210 -12.37 -20.89 -1.17
C GLU A 210 -12.20 -21.23 0.32
N ASP A 211 -11.08 -21.85 0.71
CA ASP A 211 -10.77 -22.18 2.09
C ASP A 211 -10.71 -20.92 2.97
N PHE A 212 -10.07 -19.86 2.48
CA PHE A 212 -9.98 -18.60 3.20
C PHE A 212 -11.35 -17.91 3.35
N SER A 213 -12.21 -17.99 2.33
CA SER A 213 -13.59 -17.49 2.40
C SER A 213 -14.40 -18.21 3.47
N ASN A 214 -14.30 -19.54 3.52
CA ASN A 214 -15.01 -20.35 4.52
C ASN A 214 -14.55 -20.00 5.93
N LEU A 215 -13.24 -19.87 6.14
CA LEU A 215 -12.66 -19.45 7.42
C LEU A 215 -13.15 -18.08 7.87
N ILE A 216 -13.14 -17.07 6.98
CA ILE A 216 -13.66 -15.73 7.32
C ILE A 216 -15.13 -15.83 7.70
N ASN A 217 -15.93 -16.55 6.92
CA ASN A 217 -17.35 -16.64 7.17
C ASN A 217 -17.65 -17.28 8.54
N GLU A 218 -16.90 -18.31 8.92
CA GLU A 218 -17.01 -18.98 10.21
C GLU A 218 -16.61 -18.05 11.38
N VAL A 219 -15.44 -17.40 11.30
CA VAL A 219 -14.88 -16.63 12.42
C VAL A 219 -15.51 -15.24 12.54
N ALA A 220 -15.91 -14.61 11.42
CA ALA A 220 -16.35 -13.22 11.40
C ALA A 220 -17.87 -13.07 11.61
N ALA A 221 -18.68 -14.06 11.23
CA ALA A 221 -20.14 -14.01 11.36
C ALA A 221 -20.65 -13.60 12.77
N PRO A 222 -20.09 -14.09 13.90
CA PRO A 222 -20.58 -13.68 15.22
C PRO A 222 -20.17 -12.25 15.61
N ILE A 223 -19.11 -11.69 15.02
CA ILE A 223 -18.51 -10.42 15.41
C ILE A 223 -19.20 -9.24 14.69
N TYR A 224 -19.34 -9.35 13.37
CA TYR A 224 -19.83 -8.27 12.53
C TYR A 224 -21.36 -8.30 12.36
N LYS A 225 -21.95 -7.14 12.05
CA LYS A 225 -23.38 -7.04 11.73
C LYS A 225 -23.73 -7.87 10.50
N LYS A 226 -22.83 -7.87 9.51
CA LYS A 226 -22.96 -8.60 8.25
C LYS A 226 -21.57 -8.87 7.67
N VAL A 227 -21.43 -10.03 7.03
CA VAL A 227 -20.23 -10.45 6.31
C VAL A 227 -20.55 -10.47 4.82
N ASN A 228 -19.88 -9.60 4.05
CA ASN A 228 -20.08 -9.40 2.62
C ASN A 228 -18.84 -9.91 1.85
N ILE A 229 -18.79 -11.22 1.56
CA ILE A 229 -17.68 -11.84 0.82
C ILE A 229 -17.99 -11.93 -0.67
N LYS A 230 -17.01 -11.63 -1.51
CA LYS A 230 -17.00 -11.94 -2.95
C LYS A 230 -15.74 -12.73 -3.31
N ILE A 231 -15.95 -13.98 -3.71
CA ILE A 231 -14.90 -14.83 -4.27
C ILE A 231 -14.84 -14.56 -5.78
N LEU A 232 -13.63 -14.33 -6.29
CA LEU A 232 -13.35 -14.07 -7.70
C LEU A 232 -12.30 -15.08 -8.19
N THR A 233 -12.74 -16.07 -8.95
CA THR A 233 -11.88 -17.13 -9.49
C THR A 233 -11.50 -16.85 -10.94
N ASN A 234 -10.23 -17.06 -11.31
CA ASN A 234 -9.72 -16.82 -12.67
C ASN A 234 -10.17 -15.47 -13.24
N THR A 235 -10.07 -14.44 -12.40
CA THR A 235 -10.64 -13.12 -12.66
C THR A 235 -9.64 -12.19 -13.35
N LYS A 236 -10.18 -11.29 -14.17
CA LYS A 236 -9.46 -10.16 -14.78
C LYS A 236 -9.46 -8.95 -13.86
N LYS A 237 -8.52 -8.04 -14.08
CA LYS A 237 -8.41 -6.75 -13.35
C LYS A 237 -9.72 -5.95 -13.35
N THR A 238 -10.37 -5.82 -14.51
CA THR A 238 -11.60 -5.04 -14.66
C THR A 238 -12.75 -5.53 -13.78
N ALA A 239 -12.88 -6.85 -13.61
CA ALA A 239 -13.89 -7.45 -12.74
C ALA A 239 -13.59 -7.21 -11.25
N ILE A 240 -12.31 -7.21 -10.86
CA ILE A 240 -11.87 -6.86 -9.50
C ILE A 240 -12.23 -5.39 -9.20
N ILE A 241 -11.86 -4.47 -10.09
CA ILE A 241 -12.16 -3.03 -9.94
C ILE A 241 -13.67 -2.79 -9.90
N LYS A 242 -14.45 -3.46 -10.77
CA LYS A 242 -15.92 -3.38 -10.77
C LYS A 242 -16.51 -3.85 -9.44
N THR A 243 -16.01 -4.96 -8.89
CA THR A 243 -16.46 -5.50 -7.59
C THR A 243 -16.10 -4.56 -6.46
N LEU A 244 -14.87 -4.04 -6.45
CA LEU A 244 -14.39 -3.06 -5.48
C LEU A 244 -15.26 -1.80 -5.49
N THR A 245 -15.57 -1.27 -6.69
CA THR A 245 -16.46 -0.12 -6.88
C THR A 245 -17.86 -0.38 -6.33
N ALA A 246 -18.42 -1.55 -6.60
CA ALA A 246 -19.75 -1.93 -6.11
C ALA A 246 -19.80 -2.11 -4.59
N MET A 247 -18.71 -2.56 -3.96
CA MET A 247 -18.63 -2.65 -2.51
C MET A 247 -18.45 -1.28 -1.86
N LYS A 248 -17.60 -0.43 -2.44
CA LYS A 248 -17.29 0.92 -1.93
C LYS A 248 -18.56 1.71 -1.59
N THR A 249 -19.57 1.67 -2.47
CA THR A 249 -20.82 2.44 -2.29
C THR A 249 -21.61 2.06 -1.03
N LYS A 250 -21.30 0.89 -0.44
CA LYS A 250 -21.96 0.36 0.76
C LYS A 250 -21.10 0.49 2.01
N MET A 251 -19.79 0.74 1.87
CA MET A 251 -18.85 0.81 2.98
C MET A 251 -18.96 2.12 3.76
N LYS A 252 -18.68 2.06 5.05
CA LYS A 252 -18.55 3.18 5.99
C LYS A 252 -17.19 3.12 6.69
N PRO A 253 -16.72 4.23 7.31
CA PRO A 253 -15.41 4.26 7.96
C PRO A 253 -15.23 3.23 9.08
N GLU A 254 -16.30 2.86 9.80
CA GLU A 254 -16.26 1.86 10.86
C GLU A 254 -16.07 0.42 10.35
N ASP A 255 -16.32 0.16 9.06
CA ASP A 255 -16.24 -1.17 8.47
C ASP A 255 -14.81 -1.71 8.36
N VAL A 256 -14.72 -3.02 8.16
CA VAL A 256 -13.47 -3.72 7.91
C VAL A 256 -13.44 -4.22 6.47
N PHE A 257 -12.34 -3.96 5.78
CA PHE A 257 -12.10 -4.49 4.43
C PHE A 257 -10.95 -5.50 4.44
N ILE A 258 -11.17 -6.64 3.77
CA ILE A 258 -10.15 -7.65 3.54
C ILE A 258 -9.99 -7.85 2.03
N PHE A 259 -8.74 -7.76 1.56
CA PHE A 259 -8.36 -8.20 0.23
C PHE A 259 -7.45 -9.40 0.33
N PHE A 260 -7.87 -10.54 -0.21
CA PHE A 260 -7.04 -11.73 -0.32
C PHE A 260 -6.79 -12.03 -1.79
N ALA A 261 -5.54 -12.32 -2.14
CA ALA A 261 -5.17 -12.72 -3.50
C ALA A 261 -4.18 -13.88 -3.49
N ALA A 262 -4.62 -15.02 -4.02
CA ALA A 262 -3.76 -16.13 -4.42
C ALA A 262 -3.58 -16.11 -5.94
N THR A 263 -2.37 -15.78 -6.40
CA THR A 263 -2.05 -15.65 -7.85
C THR A 263 -0.54 -15.54 -8.05
N HIS A 264 -0.08 -15.40 -9.30
CA HIS A 264 1.29 -15.00 -9.60
C HIS A 264 1.56 -13.56 -9.18
N GLY A 265 2.76 -13.34 -8.65
CA GLY A 265 3.26 -12.01 -8.33
C GLY A 265 4.71 -11.85 -8.80
N TRP A 266 5.06 -10.63 -9.21
CA TRP A 266 6.42 -10.29 -9.64
C TRP A 266 6.79 -8.87 -9.23
N THR A 267 8.08 -8.63 -8.97
CA THR A 267 8.58 -7.27 -8.67
C THR A 267 9.46 -6.80 -9.82
N TYR A 268 9.19 -5.61 -10.33
CA TYR A 268 9.97 -4.95 -11.38
C TYR A 268 10.06 -3.46 -11.06
N ASP A 269 11.27 -2.89 -11.12
CA ASP A 269 11.53 -1.47 -10.80
C ASP A 269 10.96 -1.03 -9.45
N ASP A 270 11.13 -1.88 -8.43
CA ASP A 270 10.64 -1.70 -7.05
C ASP A 270 9.09 -1.63 -6.92
N ILE A 271 8.37 -1.87 -8.02
CA ILE A 271 6.92 -2.01 -8.05
C ILE A 271 6.58 -3.50 -8.07
N TYR A 272 5.68 -3.91 -7.18
CA TYR A 272 5.17 -5.27 -7.16
C TYR A 272 3.87 -5.36 -7.96
N TYR A 273 3.69 -6.45 -8.70
CA TYR A 273 2.54 -6.69 -9.58
C TYR A 273 1.91 -8.03 -9.23
N LEU A 274 0.58 -8.02 -9.06
CA LEU A 274 -0.27 -9.21 -8.99
C LEU A 274 -0.86 -9.47 -10.38
N TYR A 275 -0.74 -10.68 -10.91
CA TYR A 275 -1.26 -10.99 -12.24
C TYR A 275 -2.70 -11.48 -12.20
N THR A 276 -3.47 -11.09 -13.21
CA THR A 276 -4.87 -11.50 -13.40
C THR A 276 -4.97 -12.54 -14.52
N SER A 277 -6.14 -13.19 -14.68
CA SER A 277 -6.28 -14.37 -15.56
C SER A 277 -6.02 -14.11 -17.04
N ASP A 278 -6.02 -12.86 -17.47
CA ASP A 278 -5.66 -12.44 -18.83
C ASP A 278 -4.15 -12.28 -19.05
N PHE A 279 -3.32 -12.59 -18.05
CA PHE A 279 -1.87 -12.56 -18.17
C PHE A 279 -1.36 -13.58 -19.18
N ASP A 280 -0.63 -13.09 -20.18
CA ASP A 280 -0.08 -13.88 -21.29
C ASP A 280 1.44 -14.08 -21.21
N GLY A 281 2.04 -13.78 -20.05
CA GLY A 281 3.48 -13.87 -19.85
C GLY A 281 4.24 -12.58 -20.14
N ASN A 282 3.57 -11.50 -20.55
CA ASN A 282 4.17 -10.17 -20.59
C ASN A 282 4.13 -9.50 -19.21
N LEU A 283 5.27 -9.52 -18.51
CA LEU A 283 5.39 -9.09 -17.11
C LEU A 283 4.96 -7.64 -16.86
N LEU A 284 4.99 -6.77 -17.87
CA LEU A 284 4.69 -5.35 -17.76
C LEU A 284 3.31 -4.95 -18.31
N SER A 285 2.45 -5.93 -18.63
CA SER A 285 1.09 -5.64 -19.09
C SER A 285 0.28 -4.98 -17.97
N LYS A 286 -0.07 -3.71 -18.16
CA LYS A 286 -0.93 -2.94 -17.25
C LYS A 286 -2.36 -3.49 -17.16
N GLN A 287 -2.85 -4.11 -18.23
CA GLN A 287 -4.22 -4.62 -18.29
C GLN A 287 -4.37 -5.92 -17.50
N SER A 288 -3.33 -6.76 -17.51
CA SER A 288 -3.34 -8.08 -16.88
C SER A 288 -2.62 -8.12 -15.52
N SER A 289 -2.41 -6.96 -14.89
CA SER A 289 -1.79 -6.87 -13.57
C SER A 289 -2.36 -5.75 -12.71
N ILE A 290 -2.29 -5.94 -11.39
CA ILE A 290 -2.57 -4.94 -10.36
C ILE A 290 -1.27 -4.65 -9.63
N SER A 291 -0.76 -3.43 -9.74
CA SER A 291 0.49 -3.04 -9.07
C SER A 291 0.28 -2.67 -7.60
N SER A 292 1.34 -2.69 -6.79
CA SER A 292 1.35 -2.23 -5.40
C SER A 292 0.94 -0.77 -5.26
N VAL A 293 1.23 0.03 -6.28
CA VAL A 293 0.79 1.43 -6.34
C VAL A 293 -0.72 1.52 -6.51
N GLU A 294 -1.31 0.67 -7.36
CA GLU A 294 -2.77 0.60 -7.51
C GLU A 294 -3.46 0.08 -6.25
N ILE A 295 -2.87 -0.92 -5.58
CA ILE A 295 -3.36 -1.43 -4.29
C ILE A 295 -3.42 -0.31 -3.24
N MET A 296 -2.38 0.53 -3.19
CA MET A 296 -2.34 1.69 -2.31
C MET A 296 -3.42 2.71 -2.67
N GLU A 297 -3.61 3.02 -3.95
CA GLU A 297 -4.70 3.90 -4.39
C GLU A 297 -6.08 3.34 -4.02
N PHE A 298 -6.29 2.03 -4.21
CA PHE A 298 -7.51 1.35 -3.78
C PHE A 298 -7.73 1.48 -2.27
N SER A 299 -6.68 1.31 -1.47
CA SER A 299 -6.76 1.44 -0.01
C SER A 299 -7.23 2.82 0.44
N LYS A 300 -6.63 3.88 -0.13
CA LYS A 300 -7.05 5.27 0.14
C LYS A 300 -8.51 5.49 -0.24
N TRP A 301 -8.89 5.01 -1.42
CA TRP A 301 -10.20 5.24 -2.03
C TRP A 301 -11.36 4.56 -1.28
N LEU A 302 -11.11 3.42 -0.62
CA LEU A 302 -12.13 2.70 0.15
C LEU A 302 -12.47 3.43 1.47
N PRO A 303 -13.75 3.60 1.85
CA PRO A 303 -14.13 4.27 3.09
C PRO A 303 -13.63 3.59 4.37
N ALA A 304 -13.58 2.25 4.39
CA ALA A 304 -13.20 1.47 5.57
C ALA A 304 -11.84 1.90 6.12
N LEU A 305 -11.77 2.22 7.42
CA LEU A 305 -10.52 2.63 8.07
C LEU A 305 -9.62 1.42 8.39
N LYS A 306 -10.24 0.28 8.68
CA LYS A 306 -9.54 -0.97 8.99
C LYS A 306 -9.45 -1.80 7.73
N GLN A 307 -8.24 -2.00 7.22
CA GLN A 307 -8.01 -2.77 6.00
C GLN A 307 -6.86 -3.76 6.17
N VAL A 308 -7.06 -4.97 5.64
CA VAL A 308 -6.05 -6.03 5.65
C VAL A 308 -5.88 -6.56 4.23
N PHE A 309 -4.66 -6.55 3.72
CA PHE A 309 -4.30 -7.08 2.41
C PHE A 309 -3.42 -8.32 2.59
N ILE A 310 -3.86 -9.45 2.06
CA ILE A 310 -3.21 -10.76 2.20
C ILE A 310 -2.87 -11.25 0.80
N LEU A 311 -1.58 -11.35 0.51
CA LEU A 311 -1.05 -11.69 -0.81
C LEU A 311 -0.30 -13.02 -0.73
N ASP A 312 -0.90 -14.09 -1.27
CA ASP A 312 -0.30 -15.42 -1.37
C ASP A 312 0.28 -15.60 -2.78
N THR A 313 1.58 -15.31 -2.93
CA THR A 313 2.25 -15.33 -4.25
C THR A 313 3.68 -15.87 -4.16
N CYS A 314 4.17 -16.45 -5.27
CA CYS A 314 5.46 -17.12 -5.32
C CYS A 314 6.69 -16.22 -5.08
N GLN A 315 6.59 -14.91 -5.33
CA GLN A 315 7.64 -13.91 -5.09
C GLN A 315 7.31 -12.94 -3.95
N ALA A 316 6.61 -13.40 -2.91
CA ALA A 316 6.38 -12.62 -1.68
C ALA A 316 7.66 -12.13 -0.96
N GLY A 317 8.86 -12.50 -1.43
CA GLY A 317 10.14 -11.91 -0.99
C GLY A 317 10.36 -10.48 -1.53
N GLY A 318 10.02 -10.20 -2.79
CA GLY A 318 10.07 -8.85 -3.38
C GLY A 318 8.95 -7.93 -2.87
N VAL A 319 7.91 -8.55 -2.28
CA VAL A 319 6.90 -7.83 -1.50
C VAL A 319 7.60 -7.03 -0.41
N LYS A 320 8.69 -7.47 0.27
CA LYS A 320 9.38 -6.66 1.29
C LYS A 320 9.76 -5.24 0.84
N THR A 321 10.22 -5.05 -0.40
CA THR A 321 10.53 -3.72 -0.94
C THR A 321 9.26 -2.95 -1.32
N ALA A 322 8.29 -3.62 -1.94
CA ALA A 322 6.99 -3.04 -2.26
C ALA A 322 6.12 -2.75 -1.01
N VAL A 323 6.36 -3.45 0.11
CA VAL A 323 5.70 -3.19 1.39
C VAL A 323 6.24 -1.91 2.00
N SER A 324 7.44 -1.41 1.67
CA SER A 324 7.86 -0.09 2.18
C SER A 324 6.83 1.00 1.84
N GLY A 325 6.37 1.04 0.58
CA GLY A 325 5.32 1.98 0.17
C GLY A 325 3.95 1.69 0.80
N LEU A 326 3.60 0.42 1.00
CA LEU A 326 2.34 0.02 1.66
C LEU A 326 2.37 0.27 3.19
N TYR A 327 3.54 0.13 3.83
CA TYR A 327 3.80 0.45 5.23
C TYR A 327 3.80 1.97 5.45
N ASP A 328 4.33 2.75 4.52
CA ASP A 328 4.24 4.21 4.55
C ASP A 328 2.78 4.70 4.43
N ALA A 329 1.93 3.93 3.74
CA ALA A 329 0.47 4.12 3.71
C ALA A 329 -0.26 3.52 4.93
N ARG A 330 0.50 2.92 5.87
CA ARG A 330 0.03 2.23 7.09
C ARG A 330 -1.01 1.14 6.81
N ILE A 331 -0.86 0.45 5.70
CA ILE A 331 -1.69 -0.70 5.33
C ILE A 331 -1.13 -1.94 6.05
N SER A 332 -2.00 -2.71 6.70
CA SER A 332 -1.63 -4.02 7.23
C SER A 332 -1.54 -5.03 6.07
N VAL A 333 -0.31 -5.36 5.68
CA VAL A 333 -0.03 -6.31 4.58
C VAL A 333 0.57 -7.59 5.14
N LEU A 334 -0.01 -8.72 4.78
CA LEU A 334 0.54 -10.05 5.04
C LEU A 334 0.89 -10.71 3.71
N ALA A 335 2.16 -11.07 3.54
CA ALA A 335 2.65 -11.75 2.35
C ALA A 335 3.10 -13.16 2.73
N LYS A 336 2.47 -14.17 2.13
CA LYS A 336 2.86 -15.57 2.31
C LYS A 336 3.67 -16.01 1.09
N ARG A 337 4.82 -16.65 1.34
CA ARG A 337 5.64 -17.25 0.30
C ARG A 337 5.11 -18.65 0.02
N SER A 338 4.50 -18.84 -1.14
CA SER A 338 4.23 -20.17 -1.68
C SER A 338 5.37 -20.57 -2.61
N VAL A 339 5.96 -21.75 -2.42
CA VAL A 339 7.08 -22.21 -3.26
C VAL A 339 6.52 -22.61 -4.62
N CYS A 340 6.72 -21.79 -5.66
CA CYS A 340 6.56 -22.23 -7.04
C CYS A 340 7.68 -23.22 -7.36
N THR A 341 7.41 -24.53 -7.33
CA THR A 341 8.31 -25.51 -7.95
C THR A 341 8.13 -25.43 -9.46
N TYR A 342 8.91 -24.57 -10.13
CA TYR A 342 9.21 -24.76 -11.54
C TYR A 342 10.11 -25.99 -11.64
N SER A 343 9.72 -26.98 -12.44
CA SER A 343 10.21 -28.36 -12.36
C SER A 343 11.73 -28.51 -12.33
N GLN A 344 12.26 -29.02 -11.22
CA GLN A 344 13.42 -29.93 -11.20
C GLN A 344 13.17 -30.97 -10.09
N VAL A 345 12.84 -32.19 -10.51
CA VAL A 345 13.02 -33.48 -9.82
C VAL A 345 12.11 -33.80 -8.61
N GLN A 346 11.38 -34.91 -8.79
CA GLN A 346 10.55 -35.64 -7.83
C GLN A 346 11.23 -35.86 -6.46
N LYS A 347 10.59 -35.41 -5.37
CA LYS A 347 10.49 -36.13 -4.09
C LYS A 347 9.18 -35.77 -3.36
N PRO A 348 8.49 -36.71 -2.70
CA PRO A 348 7.23 -36.44 -2.03
C PRO A 348 7.52 -35.73 -0.70
N PHE A 349 6.84 -34.61 -0.42
CA PHE A 349 6.95 -33.93 0.87
C PHE A 349 5.69 -34.08 1.72
N ARG A 350 5.92 -34.58 2.94
CA ARG A 350 4.98 -34.65 4.07
C ARG A 350 4.47 -33.26 4.42
N THR A 351 3.18 -33.19 4.74
CA THR A 351 2.50 -32.08 5.41
C THR A 351 3.25 -31.69 6.69
N GLN A 352 3.82 -30.49 6.72
CA GLN A 352 4.18 -29.82 7.98
C GLN A 352 3.31 -28.59 8.12
N MET A 353 2.39 -28.62 9.09
CA MET A 353 1.78 -27.42 9.63
C MET A 353 2.89 -26.60 10.29
N ILE A 354 3.16 -25.41 9.76
CA ILE A 354 4.04 -24.44 10.39
C ILE A 354 3.16 -23.41 11.10
N THR A 355 3.27 -23.37 12.42
CA THR A 355 2.59 -22.47 13.33
C THR A 355 2.90 -20.99 13.00
N MET A 356 1.85 -20.19 12.78
CA MET A 356 1.93 -18.73 12.65
C MET A 356 2.33 -18.10 14.00
N LYS A 357 3.42 -17.32 14.03
CA LYS A 357 3.66 -16.33 15.09
C LYS A 357 3.23 -14.96 14.58
N VAL A 358 2.21 -14.41 15.24
CA VAL A 358 1.75 -13.04 15.05
C VAL A 358 2.62 -12.13 15.92
N THR A 359 3.36 -11.20 15.30
CA THR A 359 4.02 -10.11 16.05
C THR A 359 3.17 -8.86 15.88
N VAL A 360 2.34 -8.57 16.88
CA VAL A 360 1.66 -7.27 17.00
C VAL A 360 2.62 -6.33 17.73
N TYR A 361 3.10 -5.29 17.07
CA TYR A 361 3.76 -4.19 17.77
C TYR A 361 2.68 -3.24 18.28
N LEU A 362 2.39 -3.31 19.58
CA LEU A 362 1.63 -2.29 20.28
C LEU A 362 2.51 -1.02 20.39
N PRO A 363 1.97 0.17 20.15
CA PRO A 363 2.68 1.40 20.45
C PRO A 363 2.91 1.48 21.96
N ILE A 364 4.17 1.64 22.36
CA ILE A 364 4.53 1.96 23.73
C ILE A 364 4.01 3.37 23.99
N SER A 365 3.23 3.50 25.07
CA SER A 365 2.63 4.72 25.62
C SER A 365 3.63 5.82 25.89
#